data_AF-A0A7S1TLS6-F1
#
_entry.id   AF-A0A7S1TLS6-F1
#
_cell.length_a   1.000
_cell.length_b   1.000
_cell.length_c   1.000
_cell.angle_alpha   90.00
_cell.angle_beta   90.00
_cell.angle_gamma   90.00
#
_symmetry.space_group_name_H-M   'P 1'
#
loop_
_entity.id
_entity.type
_entity.pdbx_description
1 polymer ?
#
loop_
_entity_poly.entity_id
_entity_poly.type
_entity_poly.pdbx_seq_one_letter_code
_entity_poly.pdbx_strand_id
1 'polypeptide(L)'
;EREAAVVGYHAAQADQRGAPNDVVGTNEGREGVAAGEDQRPNDTVEARADPAIADGELDRPKAPMDYEFPLELKYYVRGFEARYVQETEKYYAAESRELLAQPDCTVSSFLTHVIKRRTEELLRAKRFLHRNSEYRILRTVDRVLIGQHMDFLLSKVRSMVRGREAKDLSKLYAALSRTTNGLDKVREEYKLFITDEGKQLLSDHMERNPPGEDALNNLAKSIQLVDCMLDLYEDHADCVRTCFQGNTTFSKTLDEAFASFMNRPVGSLQFAEIIAYYCDFLTRHGSDKVSERVLDIRMSGLVKLFSYLDS
;
A
#
# COMPACT_ATOMS: atom_id res chain seq x y z
N GLU A 1 -24.83 42.63 -8.66
CA GLU A 1 -24.75 41.71 -7.50
C GLU A 1 -23.96 40.41 -7.75
N ARG A 2 -23.12 40.29 -8.78
CA ARG A 2 -22.22 39.13 -8.96
C ARG A 2 -20.73 39.45 -9.12
N GLU A 3 -20.33 40.70 -8.91
CA GLU A 3 -18.91 41.10 -8.77
C GLU A 3 -18.48 41.37 -7.31
N ALA A 4 -19.42 41.39 -6.35
CA ALA A 4 -19.12 41.63 -4.94
C ALA A 4 -18.53 40.40 -4.21
N ALA A 5 -18.60 39.20 -4.79
CA ALA A 5 -18.11 37.97 -4.16
C ALA A 5 -16.59 37.75 -4.31
N VAL A 6 -15.95 38.42 -5.28
CA VAL A 6 -14.49 38.28 -5.52
C VAL A 6 -13.69 39.28 -4.70
N VAL A 7 -14.29 40.42 -4.31
CA VAL A 7 -13.62 41.44 -3.48
C VAL A 7 -13.76 41.12 -1.98
N GLY A 8 -14.83 40.44 -1.57
CA GLY A 8 -15.07 40.08 -0.16
C GLY A 8 -14.09 39.08 0.46
N TYR A 9 -13.35 38.32 -0.36
CA TYR A 9 -12.37 37.35 0.15
C TYR A 9 -11.02 38.00 0.53
N HIS A 10 -10.73 39.21 0.02
CA HIS A 10 -9.52 39.96 0.36
C HIS A 10 -9.71 41.03 1.46
N ALA A 11 -10.96 41.36 1.81
CA ALA A 11 -11.25 42.42 2.80
C ALA A 11 -11.45 41.91 4.24
N ALA A 12 -11.65 40.61 4.46
CA ALA A 12 -11.90 40.03 5.79
C ALA A 12 -10.62 39.78 6.63
N GLN A 13 -9.47 40.34 6.22
CA GLN A 13 -8.21 40.30 6.97
C GLN A 13 -7.79 41.66 7.53
N ALA A 14 -8.62 42.70 7.39
CA ALA A 14 -8.26 44.06 7.78
C ALA A 14 -9.34 44.75 8.63
N ASP A 15 -9.79 44.14 9.72
CA ASP A 15 -10.51 44.89 10.76
C ASP A 15 -10.42 44.22 12.15
N GLN A 16 -9.25 44.32 12.78
CA GLN A 16 -9.12 44.32 14.25
C GLN A 16 -7.89 45.16 14.65
N ARG A 17 -7.97 46.48 14.51
CA ARG A 17 -7.10 47.40 15.27
C ARG A 17 -7.86 48.67 15.66
N GLY A 18 -8.40 48.66 16.88
CA GLY A 18 -8.68 49.85 17.68
C GLY A 18 -7.81 49.79 18.94
N ALA A 19 -6.90 50.76 19.07
CA ALA A 19 -5.84 50.91 20.09
C ALA A 19 -6.38 51.54 21.43
N PRO A 20 -5.57 52.09 22.38
CA PRO A 20 -4.11 52.01 22.65
C PRO A 20 -3.74 51.83 24.14
N ASN A 21 -2.46 51.63 24.46
CA ASN A 21 -1.78 52.44 25.49
C ASN A 21 -0.24 52.39 25.35
N ASP A 22 0.34 53.54 25.69
CA ASP A 22 1.71 54.01 25.45
C ASP A 22 2.84 53.14 26.02
N VAL A 23 4.01 53.15 25.38
CA VAL A 23 5.23 53.85 25.86
C VAL A 23 6.31 53.87 24.76
N VAL A 24 6.70 55.10 24.40
CA VAL A 24 7.95 55.64 23.85
C VAL A 24 9.12 54.68 23.59
N GLY A 25 9.70 54.76 22.39
CA GLY A 25 11.04 54.25 22.08
C GLY A 25 11.43 54.38 20.60
N THR A 26 12.13 55.45 20.27
CA THR A 26 12.76 55.77 18.98
C THR A 26 13.69 54.66 18.45
N ASN A 27 13.62 54.30 17.16
CA ASN A 27 14.75 54.45 16.22
C ASN A 27 14.44 54.00 14.79
N GLU A 28 15.11 54.68 13.87
CA GLU A 28 15.03 54.58 12.41
C GLU A 28 15.67 53.31 11.82
N GLY A 29 15.12 52.84 10.69
CA GLY A 29 15.90 52.38 9.54
C GLY A 29 16.38 50.92 9.51
N ARG A 30 15.65 50.06 8.77
CA ARG A 30 16.19 49.18 7.71
C ARG A 30 15.08 48.37 7.05
N GLU A 31 14.88 48.62 5.76
CA GLU A 31 14.08 47.80 4.86
C GLU A 31 14.74 46.42 4.70
N GLY A 32 13.96 45.37 4.98
CA GLY A 32 14.29 43.97 4.71
C GLY A 32 12.97 43.22 4.56
N VAL A 33 12.60 42.91 3.32
CA VAL A 33 11.39 42.17 2.98
C VAL A 33 11.55 40.73 3.47
N ALA A 34 10.96 40.41 4.62
CA ALA A 34 10.86 39.06 5.14
C ALA A 34 9.77 38.30 4.39
N ALA A 35 10.12 37.13 3.85
CA ALA A 35 9.20 36.17 3.25
C ALA A 35 8.21 35.67 4.32
N GLY A 36 6.93 35.97 4.13
CA GLY A 36 5.84 35.47 4.96
C GLY A 36 5.51 34.03 4.59
N GLU A 37 5.60 33.14 5.56
CA GLU A 37 5.11 31.76 5.53
C GLU A 37 3.57 31.76 5.34
N ASP A 38 3.11 31.20 4.22
CA ASP A 38 1.68 31.07 3.89
C ASP A 38 1.17 29.70 4.37
N GLN A 39 0.98 29.55 5.68
CA GLN A 39 0.44 28.32 6.28
C GLN A 39 -1.07 28.20 5.98
N ARG A 40 -1.48 27.16 5.23
CA ARG A 40 -2.91 26.76 5.14
C ARG A 40 -3.37 26.24 6.50
N PRO A 41 -4.51 26.71 7.05
CA PRO A 41 -4.95 26.32 8.39
C PRO A 41 -5.26 24.82 8.48
N ASN A 42 -4.75 24.19 9.54
CA ASN A 42 -4.85 22.77 9.83
C ASN A 42 -6.16 22.50 10.60
N ASP A 43 -7.25 22.24 9.88
CA ASP A 43 -8.52 21.85 10.50
C ASP A 43 -8.42 20.40 11.00
N THR A 44 -8.29 20.23 12.32
CA THR A 44 -8.29 18.91 12.96
C THR A 44 -9.74 18.51 13.22
N VAL A 45 -10.25 17.49 12.53
CA VAL A 45 -11.58 16.91 12.78
C VAL A 45 -11.42 15.42 13.09
N GLU A 46 -11.87 15.01 14.27
CA GLU A 46 -11.84 13.62 14.71
C GLU A 46 -12.68 12.71 13.80
N ALA A 47 -12.06 11.64 13.29
CA ALA A 47 -12.70 10.68 12.41
C ALA A 47 -13.57 9.68 13.20
N ARG A 48 -14.87 9.65 12.93
CA ARG A 48 -15.71 8.47 13.21
C ARG A 48 -15.66 7.52 12.03
N ALA A 49 -15.47 6.23 12.30
CA ALA A 49 -15.44 5.18 11.29
C ALA A 49 -16.86 4.87 10.78
N ASP A 50 -17.05 4.90 9.46
CA ASP A 50 -18.23 4.34 8.81
C ASP A 50 -18.01 2.83 8.54
N PRO A 51 -18.93 1.94 8.94
CA PRO A 51 -18.87 0.53 8.59
C PRO A 51 -19.61 0.26 7.27
N ALA A 52 -19.23 -0.84 6.62
CA ALA A 52 -19.84 -1.47 5.44
C ALA A 52 -19.37 -1.00 4.06
N ILE A 53 -18.41 -1.75 3.51
CA ILE A 53 -18.40 -2.08 2.08
C ILE A 53 -18.42 -3.61 2.01
N ALA A 54 -19.62 -4.17 1.85
CA ALA A 54 -19.85 -5.56 1.51
C ALA A 54 -20.26 -5.65 0.03
N ASP A 55 -19.90 -6.77 -0.58
CA ASP A 55 -20.01 -7.10 -2.01
C ASP A 55 -21.29 -6.61 -2.70
N GLY A 56 -21.10 -6.03 -3.88
CA GLY A 56 -22.18 -5.62 -4.78
C GLY A 56 -21.62 -4.97 -6.03
N GLU A 57 -21.39 -5.78 -7.05
CA GLU A 57 -21.26 -5.46 -8.48
C GLU A 57 -21.23 -3.96 -8.84
N LEU A 58 -20.02 -3.45 -9.11
CA LEU A 58 -19.81 -2.09 -9.62
C LEU A 58 -20.52 -1.95 -10.97
N ASP A 59 -21.65 -1.26 -10.98
CA ASP A 59 -22.32 -0.79 -12.19
C ASP A 59 -21.30 0.03 -13.00
N ARG A 60 -20.75 -0.57 -14.06
CA ARG A 60 -19.83 0.13 -14.96
C ARG A 60 -20.65 1.19 -15.69
N PRO A 61 -20.27 2.47 -15.67
CA PRO A 61 -20.94 3.46 -16.48
C PRO A 61 -20.84 3.05 -17.96
N LYS A 62 -22.00 2.92 -18.60
CA LYS A 62 -22.14 2.69 -20.04
C LYS A 62 -21.33 3.74 -20.81
N ALA A 63 -20.77 3.35 -21.95
CA ALA A 63 -20.02 4.20 -22.89
C ALA A 63 -20.72 5.55 -23.13
N PRO A 64 -19.97 6.64 -23.42
CA PRO A 64 -20.45 7.99 -23.26
C PRO A 64 -21.60 8.26 -24.22
N MET A 65 -22.80 8.46 -23.66
CA MET A 65 -23.82 9.27 -24.30
C MET A 65 -23.21 10.65 -24.58
N ASP A 66 -23.45 11.19 -25.77
CA ASP A 66 -23.07 12.53 -26.23
C ASP A 66 -23.71 13.65 -25.39
N TYR A 67 -23.47 13.65 -24.08
CA TYR A 67 -23.89 14.70 -23.19
C TYR A 67 -22.93 15.87 -23.36
N GLU A 68 -23.30 16.81 -24.23
CA GLU A 68 -22.70 18.12 -24.21
C GLU A 68 -22.83 18.71 -22.79
N PHE A 69 -21.68 18.86 -22.13
CA PHE A 69 -21.65 19.49 -20.82
C PHE A 69 -22.31 20.88 -20.89
N PRO A 70 -23.20 21.23 -19.93
CA PRO A 70 -23.80 22.55 -19.87
C PRO A 70 -22.72 23.64 -19.96
N LEU A 71 -22.98 24.71 -20.72
CA LEU A 71 -22.01 25.81 -20.91
C LEU A 71 -21.46 26.35 -19.59
N GLU A 72 -22.31 26.49 -18.57
CA GLU A 72 -21.94 26.95 -17.23
C GLU A 72 -20.87 26.05 -16.59
N LEU A 73 -20.97 24.74 -16.78
CA LEU A 73 -19.98 23.80 -16.29
C LEU A 73 -18.68 23.89 -17.09
N LYS A 74 -18.74 24.15 -18.41
CA LYS A 74 -17.54 24.42 -19.22
C LYS A 74 -16.79 25.67 -18.73
N TYR A 75 -17.51 26.74 -18.36
CA TYR A 75 -16.91 27.95 -17.77
C TYR A 75 -16.31 27.69 -16.39
N TYR A 76 -17.01 26.96 -15.51
CA TYR A 76 -16.47 26.55 -14.21
C TYR A 76 -15.16 25.76 -14.36
N VAL A 77 -15.16 24.74 -15.22
CA VAL A 77 -14.00 23.87 -15.44
C VAL A 77 -12.79 24.68 -15.93
N ARG A 78 -12.99 25.55 -16.92
CA ARG A 78 -11.92 26.37 -17.51
C ARG A 78 -11.48 27.53 -16.62
N GLY A 79 -12.42 28.18 -15.94
CA GLY A 79 -12.18 29.42 -15.19
C GLY A 79 -11.69 29.19 -13.76
N PHE A 80 -12.08 28.08 -13.13
CA PHE A 80 -11.80 27.81 -11.73
C PHE A 80 -11.19 26.43 -11.48
N GLU A 81 -11.86 25.35 -11.91
CA GLU A 81 -11.44 23.98 -11.55
C GLU A 81 -10.01 23.69 -12.00
N ALA A 82 -9.67 24.04 -13.25
CA ALA A 82 -8.33 23.80 -13.79
C ALA A 82 -7.23 24.49 -12.97
N ARG A 83 -7.46 25.73 -12.52
CA ARG A 83 -6.51 26.46 -11.67
C ARG A 83 -6.46 25.85 -10.28
N TYR A 84 -7.60 25.49 -9.70
CA TYR A 84 -7.66 24.85 -8.39
C TYR A 84 -6.88 23.52 -8.40
N VAL A 85 -7.09 22.65 -9.40
CA VAL A 85 -6.34 21.40 -9.58
C VAL A 85 -4.82 21.65 -9.63
N GLN A 86 -4.37 22.65 -10.41
CA GLN A 86 -2.95 22.98 -10.54
C GLN A 86 -2.34 23.46 -9.21
N GLU A 87 -3.04 24.31 -8.47
CA GLU A 87 -2.56 24.79 -7.17
C GLU A 87 -2.59 23.68 -6.10
N THR A 88 -3.56 22.77 -6.16
CA THR A 88 -3.61 21.57 -5.31
C THR A 88 -2.43 20.64 -5.61
N GLU A 89 -2.10 20.43 -6.89
CA GLU A 89 -0.92 19.67 -7.28
C GLU A 89 0.37 20.29 -6.76
N LYS A 90 0.58 21.60 -6.98
CA LYS A 90 1.78 22.30 -6.51
C LYS A 90 1.94 22.19 -4.99
N TYR A 91 0.85 22.41 -4.26
CA TYR A 91 0.82 22.33 -2.81
C TYR A 91 1.23 20.94 -2.32
N TYR A 92 0.54 19.88 -2.76
CA TYR A 92 0.84 18.53 -2.29
C TYR A 92 2.19 18.00 -2.79
N ALA A 93 2.69 18.49 -3.92
CA ALA A 93 4.02 18.15 -4.41
C ALA A 93 5.11 18.77 -3.53
N ALA A 94 4.92 20.00 -3.06
CA ALA A 94 5.83 20.63 -2.11
C ALA A 94 5.75 19.94 -0.73
N GLU A 95 4.53 19.77 -0.20
CA GLU A 95 4.27 19.17 1.12
C GLU A 95 4.84 17.74 1.22
N SER A 96 4.62 16.91 0.19
CA SER A 96 5.13 15.53 0.19
C SER A 96 6.66 15.44 0.09
N ARG A 97 7.30 16.32 -0.69
CA ARG A 97 8.78 16.38 -0.74
C ARG A 97 9.38 16.83 0.58
N GLU A 98 8.77 17.82 1.21
CA GLU A 98 9.22 18.31 2.52
C GLU A 98 9.07 17.21 3.58
N LEU A 99 7.92 16.54 3.63
CA LEU A 99 7.68 15.44 4.56
C LEU A 99 8.70 14.31 4.38
N LEU A 100 8.96 13.88 3.14
CA LEU A 100 9.94 12.81 2.86
C LEU A 100 11.39 13.23 3.14
N ALA A 101 11.70 14.52 3.16
CA ALA A 101 13.02 15.03 3.52
C ALA A 101 13.25 15.04 5.05
N GLN A 102 12.20 14.87 5.85
CA GLN A 102 12.33 14.82 7.30
C GLN A 102 13.03 13.52 7.74
N PRO A 103 14.02 13.59 8.65
CA PRO A 103 14.83 12.44 9.05
C PRO A 103 14.05 11.34 9.79
N ASP A 104 12.94 11.70 10.41
CA ASP A 104 12.01 10.82 11.13
C ASP A 104 10.85 10.32 10.25
N CYS A 105 10.82 10.67 8.96
CA CYS A 105 9.78 10.21 8.06
C CYS A 105 9.89 8.70 7.81
N THR A 106 8.88 7.96 8.27
CA THR A 106 8.72 6.52 8.02
C THR A 106 7.67 6.30 6.94
N VAL A 107 7.66 5.11 6.33
CA VAL A 107 6.58 4.73 5.41
C VAL A 107 5.21 4.77 6.09
N SER A 108 5.15 4.41 7.38
CA SER A 108 3.92 4.43 8.18
C SER A 108 3.39 5.84 8.40
N SER A 109 4.25 6.79 8.79
CA SER A 109 3.87 8.19 8.97
C SER A 109 3.49 8.84 7.64
N PHE A 110 4.22 8.52 6.56
CA PHE A 110 3.88 8.98 5.21
C PHE A 110 2.51 8.48 4.75
N LEU A 111 2.24 7.17 4.84
CA LEU A 111 0.93 6.61 4.45
C LEU A 111 -0.22 7.19 5.28
N THR A 112 0.01 7.41 6.57
CA THR A 112 -0.97 8.05 7.45
C THR A 112 -1.24 9.49 7.01
N HIS A 113 -0.20 10.25 6.65
CA HIS A 113 -0.33 11.59 6.08
C HIS A 113 -1.12 11.58 4.76
N VAL A 114 -0.83 10.65 3.84
CA VAL A 114 -1.56 10.50 2.58
C VAL A 114 -3.05 10.27 2.83
N ILE A 115 -3.42 9.37 3.75
CA ILE A 115 -4.82 9.07 4.09
C ILE A 115 -5.51 10.32 4.68
N LYS A 116 -4.82 11.02 5.58
CA LYS A 116 -5.32 12.25 6.20
C LYS A 116 -5.61 13.32 5.15
N ARG A 117 -4.61 13.66 4.33
CA ARG A 117 -4.71 14.70 3.30
C ARG A 117 -5.77 14.36 2.24
N ARG A 118 -5.87 13.10 1.84
CA ARG A 118 -6.90 12.65 0.91
C ARG A 118 -8.31 12.82 1.47
N THR A 119 -8.51 12.49 2.75
CA THR A 119 -9.80 12.66 3.43
C THR A 119 -10.18 14.13 3.55
N GLU A 120 -9.25 14.97 3.95
CA GLU A 120 -9.47 16.42 4.01
C GLU A 120 -9.83 17.01 2.65
N GLU A 121 -9.14 16.59 1.57
CA GLU A 121 -9.43 17.10 0.23
C GLU A 121 -10.77 16.59 -0.30
N LEU A 122 -11.19 15.37 0.05
CA LEU A 122 -12.54 14.87 -0.23
C LEU A 122 -13.60 15.77 0.43
N LEU A 123 -13.43 16.08 1.71
CA LEU A 123 -14.35 16.94 2.45
C LEU A 123 -14.38 18.38 1.90
N ARG A 124 -13.21 18.92 1.55
CA ARG A 124 -13.07 20.24 0.93
C ARG A 124 -13.76 20.29 -0.43
N ALA A 125 -13.56 19.26 -1.26
CA ALA A 125 -14.21 19.14 -2.55
C ALA A 125 -15.73 19.10 -2.43
N LYS A 126 -16.27 18.30 -1.50
CA LYS A 126 -17.71 18.22 -1.24
C LYS A 126 -18.32 19.51 -0.74
N ARG A 127 -17.56 20.30 0.03
CA ARG A 127 -18.05 21.55 0.64
C ARG A 127 -18.02 22.73 -0.33
N PHE A 128 -17.00 22.82 -1.18
CA PHE A 128 -16.71 24.05 -1.93
C PHE A 128 -16.68 23.89 -3.45
N LEU A 129 -16.58 22.66 -3.97
CA LEU A 129 -16.45 22.43 -5.41
C LEU A 129 -17.74 21.87 -6.01
N HIS A 130 -17.89 22.04 -7.31
CA HIS A 130 -18.95 21.36 -8.04
C HIS A 130 -18.75 19.84 -7.95
N ARG A 131 -19.83 19.06 -7.79
CA ARG A 131 -19.80 17.59 -7.58
C ARG A 131 -18.95 16.81 -8.58
N ASN A 132 -18.83 17.30 -9.83
CA ASN A 132 -18.03 16.66 -10.86
C ASN A 132 -16.51 16.83 -10.68
N SER A 133 -16.08 17.69 -9.74
CA SER A 133 -14.66 17.99 -9.51
C SER A 133 -14.01 16.99 -8.55
N GLU A 134 -14.79 16.35 -7.67
CA GLU A 134 -14.30 15.46 -6.62
C GLU A 134 -13.33 14.42 -7.17
N TYR A 135 -13.74 13.70 -8.21
CA TYR A 135 -12.92 12.67 -8.84
C TYR A 135 -11.57 13.22 -9.37
N ARG A 136 -11.60 14.38 -10.05
CA ARG A 136 -10.40 14.98 -10.65
C ARG A 136 -9.42 15.46 -9.58
N ILE A 137 -9.93 16.04 -8.51
CA ILE A 137 -9.13 16.49 -7.38
C ILE A 137 -8.51 15.31 -6.65
N LEU A 138 -9.29 14.29 -6.28
CA LEU A 138 -8.76 13.13 -5.57
C LEU A 138 -7.74 12.36 -6.41
N ARG A 139 -7.97 12.23 -7.73
CA ARG A 139 -6.99 11.64 -8.64
C ARG A 139 -5.69 12.46 -8.68
N THR A 140 -5.77 13.78 -8.60
CA THR A 140 -4.60 14.65 -8.54
C THR A 140 -3.83 14.46 -7.25
N VAL A 141 -4.53 14.40 -6.11
CA VAL A 141 -3.92 14.10 -4.81
C VAL A 141 -3.28 12.72 -4.79
N ASP A 142 -3.98 11.67 -5.23
CA ASP A 142 -3.45 10.30 -5.29
C ASP A 142 -2.21 10.25 -6.23
N ARG A 143 -2.23 10.93 -7.39
CA ARG A 143 -1.06 10.99 -8.29
C ARG A 143 0.13 11.67 -7.64
N VAL A 144 -0.07 12.79 -6.96
CA VAL A 144 1.01 13.60 -6.40
C VAL A 144 1.58 12.98 -5.13
N LEU A 145 0.73 12.51 -4.22
CA LEU A 145 1.17 11.94 -2.95
C LEU A 145 1.63 10.49 -3.06
N ILE A 146 1.10 9.71 -4.02
CA ILE A 146 1.43 8.28 -4.16
C ILE A 146 2.19 8.05 -5.46
N GLY A 147 1.64 8.49 -6.59
CA GLY A 147 2.21 8.24 -7.91
C GLY A 147 3.63 8.79 -8.10
N GLN A 148 3.92 10.00 -7.62
CA GLN A 148 5.27 10.60 -7.71
C GLN A 148 6.29 9.95 -6.77
N HIS A 149 5.84 9.27 -5.73
CA HIS A 149 6.68 8.65 -4.70
C HIS A 149 6.62 7.11 -4.74
N MET A 150 6.21 6.57 -5.89
CA MET A 150 6.01 5.14 -6.11
C MET A 150 7.26 4.31 -5.79
N ASP A 151 8.42 4.74 -6.24
CA ASP A 151 9.67 3.99 -6.05
C ASP A 151 10.07 3.92 -4.57
N PHE A 152 9.87 5.01 -3.81
CA PHE A 152 10.06 5.01 -2.37
C PHE A 152 9.12 4.01 -1.69
N LEU A 153 7.82 4.04 -2.03
CA LEU A 153 6.81 3.14 -1.47
C LEU A 153 7.12 1.67 -1.78
N LEU A 154 7.50 1.34 -3.02
CA LEU A 154 7.84 -0.01 -3.43
C LEU A 154 9.11 -0.51 -2.74
N SER A 155 10.11 0.35 -2.53
CA SER A 155 11.34 0.00 -1.81
C SER A 155 11.11 -0.50 -0.38
N LYS A 156 9.94 -0.19 0.22
CA LYS A 156 9.57 -0.56 1.58
C LYS A 156 8.71 -1.82 1.66
N VAL A 157 8.15 -2.30 0.54
CA VAL A 157 7.29 -3.50 0.51
C VAL A 157 8.00 -4.69 1.16
N ARG A 158 9.23 -4.99 0.77
CA ARG A 158 10.01 -6.12 1.31
C ARG A 158 10.19 -6.04 2.82
N SER A 159 10.58 -4.89 3.35
CA SER A 159 10.78 -4.71 4.78
C SER A 159 9.46 -4.84 5.56
N MET A 160 8.36 -4.33 5.00
CA MET A 160 7.04 -4.41 5.65
C MET A 160 6.51 -5.84 5.69
N VAL A 161 6.67 -6.59 4.60
CA VAL A 161 6.31 -8.01 4.53
C VAL A 161 7.12 -8.80 5.56
N ARG A 162 8.46 -8.65 5.55
CA ARG A 162 9.34 -9.33 6.51
C ARG A 162 9.06 -8.94 7.96
N GLY A 163 8.81 -7.66 8.21
CA GLY A 163 8.49 -7.11 9.53
C GLY A 163 7.07 -7.44 10.01
N ARG A 164 6.27 -8.16 9.22
CA ARG A 164 4.86 -8.47 9.50
C ARG A 164 4.03 -7.22 9.82
N GLU A 165 4.31 -6.11 9.13
CA GLU A 165 3.67 -4.81 9.31
C GLU A 165 2.29 -4.75 8.63
N ALA A 166 1.38 -5.66 8.99
CA ALA A 166 0.14 -5.91 8.26
C ALA A 166 -0.74 -4.67 8.07
N LYS A 167 -0.83 -3.82 9.10
CA LYS A 167 -1.61 -2.58 9.05
C LYS A 167 -1.07 -1.60 8.01
N ASP A 168 0.23 -1.38 8.00
CA ASP A 168 0.83 -0.42 7.09
C ASP A 168 0.92 -0.99 5.67
N LEU A 169 1.13 -2.30 5.52
CA LEU A 169 1.07 -2.96 4.21
C LEU A 169 -0.34 -2.88 3.61
N SER A 170 -1.38 -2.99 4.43
CA SER A 170 -2.77 -2.78 3.99
C SER A 170 -3.05 -1.33 3.56
N LYS A 171 -2.52 -0.33 4.30
CA LYS A 171 -2.59 1.08 3.88
C LYS A 171 -1.87 1.30 2.55
N LEU A 172 -0.68 0.72 2.39
CA LEU A 172 0.11 0.79 1.16
C LEU A 172 -0.66 0.20 -0.03
N TYR A 173 -1.20 -1.02 0.13
CA TYR A 173 -2.02 -1.68 -0.87
C TYR A 173 -3.24 -0.82 -1.26
N ALA A 174 -3.97 -0.31 -0.27
CA ALA A 174 -5.13 0.55 -0.50
C ALA A 174 -4.76 1.86 -1.19
N ALA A 175 -3.59 2.43 -0.91
CA ALA A 175 -3.08 3.62 -1.58
C ALA A 175 -2.74 3.33 -3.05
N LEU A 176 -2.00 2.26 -3.29
CA LEU A 176 -1.52 1.88 -4.61
C LEU A 176 -2.64 1.38 -5.53
N SER A 177 -3.72 0.81 -4.99
CA SER A 177 -4.92 0.43 -5.75
C SER A 177 -5.61 1.59 -6.47
N ARG A 178 -5.37 2.83 -6.02
CA ARG A 178 -5.94 4.05 -6.62
C ARG A 178 -5.04 4.67 -7.69
N THR A 179 -3.87 4.12 -7.92
CA THR A 179 -2.89 4.62 -8.88
C THR A 179 -2.79 3.73 -10.11
N THR A 180 -2.46 4.32 -11.26
CA THR A 180 -2.23 3.57 -12.50
C THR A 180 -1.06 2.62 -12.32
N ASN A 181 -1.29 1.33 -12.59
CA ASN A 181 -0.31 0.23 -12.48
C ASN A 181 0.27 0.02 -11.06
N GLY A 182 -0.30 0.64 -10.02
CA GLY A 182 0.23 0.50 -8.65
C GLY A 182 0.17 -0.92 -8.13
N LEU A 183 -0.95 -1.62 -8.34
CA LEU A 183 -1.12 -3.01 -7.93
C LEU A 183 -0.19 -3.97 -8.66
N ASP A 184 0.01 -3.76 -9.97
CA ASP A 184 0.90 -4.61 -10.76
C ASP A 184 2.35 -4.53 -10.26
N LYS A 185 2.82 -3.33 -9.93
CA LYS A 185 4.17 -3.13 -9.37
C LYS A 185 4.35 -3.77 -8.00
N VAL A 186 3.36 -3.64 -7.09
CA VAL A 186 3.43 -4.29 -5.77
C VAL A 186 3.42 -5.80 -5.91
N ARG A 187 2.59 -6.32 -6.84
CA ARG A 187 2.50 -7.75 -7.12
C ARG A 187 3.83 -8.30 -7.62
N GLU A 188 4.48 -7.62 -8.56
CA GLU A 188 5.80 -8.00 -9.07
C GLU A 188 6.85 -8.01 -7.95
N GLU A 189 6.90 -6.96 -7.13
CA GLU A 189 7.83 -6.87 -6.00
C GLU A 189 7.58 -7.98 -4.97
N TYR A 190 6.30 -8.27 -4.67
CA TYR A 190 5.90 -9.33 -3.75
C TYR A 190 6.25 -10.73 -4.29
N LYS A 191 6.04 -10.97 -5.59
CA LYS A 191 6.44 -12.22 -6.25
C LYS A 191 7.94 -12.46 -6.13
N LEU A 192 8.74 -11.43 -6.45
CA LEU A 192 10.19 -11.49 -6.35
C LEU A 192 10.62 -11.77 -4.91
N PHE A 193 10.03 -11.08 -3.94
CA PHE A 193 10.32 -11.29 -2.53
C PHE A 193 10.09 -12.74 -2.08
N ILE A 194 8.91 -13.31 -2.32
CA ILE A 194 8.59 -14.71 -1.95
C ILE A 194 9.54 -15.69 -2.66
N THR A 195 9.82 -15.43 -3.94
CA THR A 195 10.73 -16.27 -4.73
C THR A 195 12.14 -16.25 -4.14
N ASP A 196 12.63 -15.10 -3.70
CA ASP A 196 13.94 -14.96 -3.07
C ASP A 196 13.98 -15.67 -1.71
N GLU A 197 12.93 -15.55 -0.88
CA GLU A 197 12.85 -16.24 0.41
C GLU A 197 12.79 -17.76 0.25
N GLY A 198 11.97 -18.28 -0.68
CA GLY A 198 11.91 -19.71 -0.99
C GLY A 198 13.24 -20.26 -1.48
N LYS A 199 13.94 -19.54 -2.38
CA LYS A 199 15.28 -19.92 -2.84
C LYS A 199 16.31 -19.89 -1.71
N GLN A 200 16.24 -18.91 -0.81
CA GLN A 200 17.15 -18.84 0.33
C GLN A 200 16.96 -20.05 1.25
N LEU A 201 15.71 -20.47 1.51
CA LEU A 201 15.42 -21.68 2.29
C LEU A 201 16.04 -22.94 1.66
N LEU A 202 15.94 -23.08 0.33
CA LEU A 202 16.57 -24.19 -0.40
C LEU A 202 18.10 -24.15 -0.28
N SER A 203 18.70 -22.97 -0.46
CA SER A 203 20.16 -22.78 -0.37
C SER A 203 20.67 -23.12 1.04
N ASP A 204 20.05 -22.54 2.06
CA ASP A 204 20.36 -22.80 3.47
C ASP A 204 20.26 -24.29 3.81
N HIS A 205 19.23 -24.96 3.29
CA HIS A 205 19.07 -26.39 3.51
C HIS A 205 20.21 -27.19 2.89
N MET A 206 20.59 -26.90 1.65
CA MET A 206 21.68 -27.57 0.95
C MET A 206 23.05 -27.34 1.60
N GLU A 207 23.29 -26.14 2.13
CA GLU A 207 24.53 -25.82 2.86
C GLU A 207 24.61 -26.59 4.20
N ARG A 208 23.50 -26.70 4.93
CA ARG A 208 23.43 -27.43 6.20
C ARG A 208 23.45 -28.95 6.00
N ASN A 209 22.94 -29.43 4.87
CA ASN A 209 22.77 -30.85 4.56
C ASN A 209 23.41 -31.19 3.21
N PRO A 210 24.76 -31.17 3.13
CA PRO A 210 25.45 -31.54 1.89
C PRO A 210 25.05 -32.97 1.46
N PRO A 211 24.86 -33.20 0.16
CA PRO A 211 24.35 -34.47 -0.36
C PRO A 211 25.35 -35.59 -0.05
N GLY A 212 24.91 -36.56 0.76
CA GLY A 212 25.61 -37.83 0.96
C GLY A 212 25.17 -38.90 -0.04
N GLU A 213 25.86 -40.04 -0.06
CA GLU A 213 25.51 -41.18 -0.93
C GLU A 213 24.18 -41.85 -0.55
N ASP A 214 23.74 -41.71 0.71
CA ASP A 214 22.51 -42.30 1.22
C ASP A 214 21.30 -41.36 1.02
N ALA A 215 20.47 -41.68 0.02
CA ALA A 215 19.25 -40.95 -0.31
C ALA A 215 18.24 -40.94 0.85
N LEU A 216 18.13 -42.01 1.64
CA LEU A 216 17.18 -42.09 2.75
C LEU A 216 17.58 -41.13 3.88
N ASN A 217 18.88 -41.03 4.17
CA ASN A 217 19.39 -40.07 5.13
C ASN A 217 19.19 -38.62 4.66
N ASN A 218 19.39 -38.35 3.36
CA ASN A 218 19.14 -37.01 2.79
C ASN A 218 17.64 -36.63 2.88
N LEU A 219 16.72 -37.59 2.65
CA LEU A 219 15.27 -37.39 2.85
C LEU A 219 14.94 -37.09 4.32
N ALA A 220 15.49 -37.84 5.27
CA ALA A 220 15.27 -37.63 6.69
C ALA A 220 15.72 -36.24 7.16
N LYS A 221 16.86 -35.74 6.64
CA LYS A 221 17.35 -34.38 6.91
C LYS A 221 16.48 -33.28 6.29
N SER A 222 15.68 -33.63 5.27
CA SER A 222 14.82 -32.70 4.53
C SER A 222 13.45 -32.48 5.16
N ILE A 223 13.11 -33.17 6.26
CA ILE A 223 11.85 -32.96 6.99
C ILE A 223 11.69 -31.49 7.40
N GLN A 224 12.74 -30.90 7.99
CA GLN A 224 12.71 -29.49 8.42
C GLN A 224 12.51 -28.52 7.26
N LEU A 225 13.00 -28.85 6.05
CA LEU A 225 12.79 -28.03 4.87
C LEU A 225 11.30 -27.94 4.53
N VAL A 226 10.57 -29.06 4.58
CA VAL A 226 9.13 -29.08 4.33
C VAL A 226 8.38 -28.27 5.38
N ASP A 227 8.77 -28.37 6.66
CA ASP A 227 8.19 -27.56 7.72
C ASP A 227 8.34 -26.05 7.46
N CYS A 228 9.55 -25.61 7.11
CA CYS A 228 9.81 -24.20 6.78
C CYS A 228 9.05 -23.74 5.53
N MET A 229 8.86 -24.61 4.53
CA MET A 229 8.10 -24.29 3.33
C MET A 229 6.60 -24.16 3.59
N LEU A 230 6.05 -25.01 4.47
CA LEU A 230 4.67 -24.89 4.94
C LEU A 230 4.45 -23.60 5.72
N ASP A 231 5.35 -23.28 6.64
CA ASP A 231 5.29 -22.04 7.42
C ASP A 231 5.37 -20.79 6.52
N LEU A 232 6.29 -20.80 5.52
CA LEU A 232 6.40 -19.73 4.53
C LEU A 232 5.09 -19.56 3.73
N TYR A 233 4.48 -20.67 3.29
CA TYR A 233 3.22 -20.62 2.55
C TYR A 233 2.08 -20.04 3.40
N GLU A 234 1.92 -20.52 4.63
CA GLU A 234 0.87 -20.06 5.54
C GLU A 234 1.04 -18.58 5.92
N ASP A 235 2.26 -18.14 6.23
CA ASP A 235 2.56 -16.74 6.53
C ASP A 235 2.16 -15.82 5.36
N HIS A 236 2.48 -16.22 4.13
CA HIS A 236 2.12 -15.43 2.95
C HIS A 236 0.65 -15.56 2.57
N ALA A 237 0.01 -16.72 2.78
CA ALA A 237 -1.42 -16.87 2.59
C ALA A 237 -2.22 -15.98 3.56
N ASP A 238 -1.80 -15.88 4.83
CA ASP A 238 -2.35 -14.92 5.79
C ASP A 238 -2.09 -13.48 5.33
N CYS A 239 -0.89 -13.17 4.88
CA CYS A 239 -0.57 -11.84 4.34
C CYS A 239 -1.49 -11.45 3.18
N VAL A 240 -1.75 -12.36 2.23
CA VAL A 240 -2.71 -12.09 1.13
C VAL A 240 -4.11 -11.83 1.67
N ARG A 241 -4.57 -12.63 2.65
CA ARG A 241 -5.90 -12.46 3.25
C ARG A 241 -6.04 -11.15 4.04
N THR A 242 -5.05 -10.80 4.85
CA THR A 242 -5.13 -9.69 5.81
C THR A 242 -4.63 -8.36 5.23
N CYS A 243 -3.53 -8.37 4.47
CA CYS A 243 -2.87 -7.17 3.98
C CYS A 243 -3.40 -6.77 2.59
N PHE A 244 -3.60 -7.76 1.71
CA PHE A 244 -4.08 -7.53 0.33
C PHE A 244 -5.58 -7.80 0.15
N GLN A 245 -6.33 -7.80 1.26
CA GLN A 245 -7.81 -7.91 1.26
C GLN A 245 -8.33 -9.15 0.53
N GLY A 246 -7.57 -10.26 0.54
CA GLY A 246 -7.96 -11.50 -0.14
C GLY A 246 -7.97 -11.37 -1.68
N ASN A 247 -7.20 -10.44 -2.24
CA ASN A 247 -7.14 -10.25 -3.69
C ASN A 247 -6.65 -11.54 -4.39
N THR A 248 -7.50 -12.13 -5.23
CA THR A 248 -7.22 -13.39 -5.94
C THR A 248 -6.02 -13.31 -6.88
N THR A 249 -5.67 -12.12 -7.37
CA THR A 249 -4.46 -11.92 -8.18
C THR A 249 -3.19 -12.08 -7.33
N PHE A 250 -3.22 -11.63 -6.07
CA PHE A 250 -2.11 -11.86 -5.13
C PHE A 250 -2.03 -13.33 -4.70
N SER A 251 -3.16 -14.02 -4.55
CA SER A 251 -3.17 -15.48 -4.35
C SER A 251 -2.52 -16.22 -5.53
N LYS A 252 -2.86 -15.87 -6.77
CA LYS A 252 -2.19 -16.42 -7.96
C LYS A 252 -0.70 -16.10 -8.01
N THR A 253 -0.33 -14.91 -7.55
CA THR A 253 1.08 -14.49 -7.50
C THR A 253 1.88 -15.31 -6.51
N LEU A 254 1.29 -15.62 -5.35
CA LEU A 254 1.86 -16.54 -4.37
C LEU A 254 2.05 -17.93 -4.99
N ASP A 255 1.02 -18.46 -5.66
CA ASP A 255 1.07 -19.76 -6.36
C ASP A 255 2.21 -19.79 -7.41
N GLU A 256 2.29 -18.75 -8.25
CA GLU A 256 3.34 -18.62 -9.26
C GLU A 256 4.75 -18.49 -8.66
N ALA A 257 4.88 -17.81 -7.52
CA ALA A 257 6.16 -17.68 -6.83
C ALA A 257 6.64 -19.06 -6.34
N PHE A 258 5.77 -19.82 -5.67
CA PHE A 258 6.10 -21.17 -5.18
C PHE A 258 6.47 -22.13 -6.32
N ALA A 259 5.67 -22.16 -7.39
CA ALA A 259 5.98 -22.98 -8.57
C ALA A 259 7.36 -22.66 -9.19
N SER A 260 7.83 -21.40 -9.10
CA SER A 260 9.10 -20.98 -9.71
C SER A 260 10.37 -21.52 -9.04
N PHE A 261 10.28 -21.92 -7.77
CA PHE A 261 11.42 -22.45 -7.01
C PHE A 261 11.25 -23.90 -6.56
N MET A 262 10.02 -24.37 -6.37
CA MET A 262 9.77 -25.76 -5.93
C MET A 262 10.11 -26.81 -6.99
N ASN A 263 10.06 -26.44 -8.28
CA ASN A 263 10.42 -27.33 -9.39
C ASN A 263 11.93 -27.44 -9.63
N ARG A 264 12.75 -27.00 -8.68
CA ARG A 264 14.21 -27.10 -8.74
C ARG A 264 14.70 -28.30 -7.93
N PRO A 265 15.75 -29.00 -8.38
CA PRO A 265 16.35 -30.07 -7.59
C PRO A 265 16.94 -29.52 -6.28
N VAL A 266 16.83 -30.32 -5.21
CA VAL A 266 17.42 -30.05 -3.90
C VAL A 266 18.56 -31.04 -3.68
N GLY A 267 19.77 -30.63 -4.05
CA GLY A 267 20.90 -31.56 -4.14
C GLY A 267 20.64 -32.65 -5.19
N SER A 268 20.60 -33.91 -4.75
CA SER A 268 20.29 -35.06 -5.61
C SER A 268 18.81 -35.45 -5.61
N LEU A 269 17.96 -34.78 -4.82
CA LEU A 269 16.55 -35.12 -4.64
C LEU A 269 15.65 -34.17 -5.40
N GLN A 270 14.49 -34.66 -5.83
CA GLN A 270 13.37 -33.82 -6.26
C GLN A 270 12.52 -33.44 -5.06
N PHE A 271 11.94 -32.24 -5.07
CA PHE A 271 11.06 -31.81 -3.99
C PHE A 271 9.82 -32.73 -3.85
N ALA A 272 9.37 -33.35 -4.94
CA ALA A 272 8.33 -34.38 -4.93
C ALA A 272 8.68 -35.58 -4.03
N GLU A 273 9.93 -36.07 -4.10
CA GLU A 273 10.41 -37.20 -3.28
C GLU A 273 10.45 -36.81 -1.80
N ILE A 274 10.86 -35.56 -1.52
CA ILE A 274 10.90 -35.00 -0.16
C ILE A 274 9.49 -34.89 0.43
N ILE A 275 8.51 -34.36 -0.32
CA ILE A 275 7.11 -34.31 0.11
C ILE A 275 6.57 -35.71 0.38
N ALA A 276 6.79 -36.67 -0.53
CA ALA A 276 6.29 -38.03 -0.37
C ALA A 276 6.83 -38.69 0.91
N TYR A 277 8.13 -38.53 1.18
CA TYR A 277 8.74 -39.01 2.42
C TYR A 277 8.17 -38.30 3.66
N TYR A 278 7.94 -37.00 3.60
CA TYR A 278 7.38 -36.23 4.69
C TYR A 278 5.91 -36.62 5.00
N CYS A 279 5.10 -36.91 3.99
CA CYS A 279 3.75 -37.45 4.15
C CYS A 279 3.77 -38.79 4.92
N ASP A 280 4.66 -39.71 4.53
CA ASP A 280 4.86 -40.99 5.23
C ASP A 280 5.31 -40.78 6.68
N PHE A 281 6.23 -39.85 6.90
CA PHE A 281 6.71 -39.48 8.23
C PHE A 281 5.58 -38.94 9.12
N LEU A 282 4.77 -38.00 8.63
CA LEU A 282 3.63 -37.47 9.37
C LEU A 282 2.58 -38.54 9.67
N THR A 283 2.30 -39.43 8.72
CA THR A 283 1.30 -40.51 8.92
C THR A 283 1.75 -41.50 9.99
N ARG A 284 3.06 -41.79 10.09
CA ARG A 284 3.60 -42.76 11.06
C ARG A 284 3.88 -42.17 12.45
N HIS A 285 4.17 -40.87 12.54
CA HIS A 285 4.65 -40.25 13.78
C HIS A 285 3.82 -39.04 14.25
N GLY A 286 2.92 -38.51 13.41
CA GLY A 286 2.12 -37.33 13.69
C GLY A 286 0.99 -37.58 14.68
N SER A 287 0.37 -38.76 14.66
CA SER A 287 -0.75 -39.13 15.56
C SER A 287 -0.39 -39.09 17.04
N ASP A 288 0.89 -39.32 17.36
CA ASP A 288 1.35 -39.47 18.74
C ASP A 288 1.86 -38.15 19.35
N LYS A 289 2.12 -37.13 18.52
CA LYS A 289 2.82 -35.90 18.91
C LYS A 289 2.12 -34.60 18.54
N VAL A 290 1.15 -34.64 17.63
CA VAL A 290 0.49 -33.47 17.06
C VAL A 290 -1.03 -33.65 17.18
N SER A 291 -1.75 -32.59 17.53
CA SER A 291 -3.22 -32.68 17.58
C SER A 291 -3.78 -32.93 16.18
N GLU A 292 -4.90 -33.66 16.11
CA GLU A 292 -5.58 -33.98 14.84
C GLU A 292 -5.82 -32.74 13.98
N ARG A 293 -6.22 -31.62 14.59
CA ARG A 293 -6.41 -30.33 13.89
C ARG A 293 -5.14 -29.78 13.25
N VAL A 294 -4.00 -29.88 13.94
CA VAL A 294 -2.72 -29.37 13.40
C VAL A 294 -2.22 -30.27 12.29
N LEU A 295 -2.45 -31.59 12.41
CA LEU A 295 -2.16 -32.54 11.34
C LEU A 295 -2.97 -32.23 10.09
N ASP A 296 -4.28 -31.98 10.21
CA ASP A 296 -5.14 -31.63 9.06
C ASP A 296 -4.68 -30.36 8.34
N ILE A 297 -4.27 -29.34 9.10
CA ILE A 297 -3.73 -28.08 8.54
C ILE A 297 -2.43 -28.37 7.77
N ARG A 298 -1.50 -29.11 8.37
CA ARG A 298 -0.23 -29.48 7.72
C ARG A 298 -0.48 -30.30 6.44
N MET A 299 -1.37 -31.29 6.49
CA MET A 299 -1.74 -32.12 5.33
C MET A 299 -2.39 -31.30 4.22
N SER A 300 -3.27 -30.36 4.56
CA SER A 300 -3.87 -29.44 3.58
C SER A 300 -2.81 -28.55 2.92
N GLY A 301 -1.86 -28.04 3.71
CA GLY A 301 -0.70 -27.30 3.20
C GLY A 301 0.17 -28.15 2.27
N LEU A 302 0.40 -29.43 2.59
CA LEU A 302 1.16 -30.33 1.73
C LEU A 302 0.47 -30.57 0.39
N VAL A 303 -0.85 -30.76 0.38
CA VAL A 303 -1.62 -30.88 -0.87
C VAL A 303 -1.42 -29.62 -1.72
N LYS A 304 -1.40 -28.45 -1.09
CA LYS A 304 -1.17 -27.19 -1.78
C LYS A 304 0.25 -27.05 -2.31
N LEU A 305 1.27 -27.39 -1.53
CA LEU A 305 2.67 -27.43 -1.99
C LEU A 305 2.84 -28.41 -3.15
N PHE A 306 2.27 -29.60 -3.04
CA PHE A 306 2.30 -30.62 -4.09
C PHE A 306 1.66 -30.12 -5.40
N SER A 307 0.59 -29.31 -5.31
CA SER A 307 -0.06 -28.72 -6.50
C SER A 307 0.83 -27.76 -7.30
N TYR A 308 1.96 -27.32 -6.75
CA TYR A 308 2.93 -26.46 -7.44
C TYR A 308 4.01 -27.24 -8.19
N LEU A 309 4.09 -28.56 -7.97
CA LEU A 309 5.06 -29.40 -8.65
C LEU A 309 4.56 -29.74 -10.05
N ASP A 310 5.42 -29.54 -11.04
CA ASP A 310 5.16 -29.94 -12.42
C ASP A 310 5.07 -31.48 -12.46
N SER A 311 4.00 -31.99 -13.08
CA SER A 311 3.77 -33.43 -13.28
C SER A 311 4.63 -33.99 -14.40
#